data_AF-A0A170XS09-F1
#
_entry.id   AF-A0A170XS09-F1
#
_cell.length_a   1.000
_cell.length_b   1.000
_cell.length_c   1.000
_cell.angle_alpha   90.00
_cell.angle_beta   90.00
_cell.angle_gamma   90.00
#
_symmetry.space_group_name_H-M   'P 1'
#
loop_
_entity.id
_entity.type
_entity.pdbx_description
1 polymer ?
#
loop_
_entity_poly.entity_id
_entity_poly.type
_entity_poly.pdbx_seq_one_letter_code
_entity_poly.pdbx_strand_id
1 'polypeptide(L)'
;LQSQVGVIRGIQVVYSDSNPLSKDLELNLTQDGIRLKFDPITQRLKIIEIYNLKLVRLKYCGLIFNSDDVFPSMEQIEHSFGATLPGLYSPSTDDYILYFRGVSFYFPVSKCQADWDHSRSGNVPTTSPPCAYLVTIYRGTTESSLELSPMPLKQYGREVYLEGASFLQNHSLTLHLYTEGISRWSEPKKESIKRTINLGDKAQVIATMLGAPNRIFFKSEDKMRIHSPCLDRHTAFRRSDYFFNYFTLGLDVLFDAKNS
;
A
#
# COMPACT_ATOMS: atom_id res chain seq x y z
N LEU A 1 -21.52 -10.37 11.32
CA LEU A 1 -20.11 -10.33 10.87
C LEU A 1 -19.26 -11.08 11.88
N GLN A 2 -18.92 -12.34 11.59
CA GLN A 2 -17.95 -13.06 12.42
C GLN A 2 -16.56 -12.50 12.08
N SER A 3 -15.98 -11.76 13.02
CA SER A 3 -14.60 -11.33 12.93
C SER A 3 -13.71 -12.49 13.39
N GLN A 4 -13.13 -13.22 12.43
CA GLN A 4 -12.00 -14.09 12.73
C GLN A 4 -10.74 -13.22 12.73
N VAL A 5 -10.39 -12.67 13.90
CA VAL A 5 -9.10 -12.01 14.07
C VAL A 5 -8.08 -13.11 14.41
N GLY A 6 -7.43 -13.65 13.37
CA GLY A 6 -6.27 -14.50 13.52
C GLY A 6 -5.00 -13.65 13.74
N VAL A 7 -4.07 -14.13 14.56
CA VAL A 7 -2.73 -13.52 14.65
C VAL A 7 -1.90 -14.06 13.50
N ILE A 8 -1.48 -13.18 12.59
CA ILE A 8 -0.57 -13.52 11.48
C ILE A 8 0.86 -13.59 12.04
N ARG A 9 1.57 -14.69 11.76
CA ARG A 9 2.94 -14.95 12.25
C ARG A 9 3.91 -15.08 11.08
N GLY A 10 5.21 -14.97 11.35
CA GLY A 10 6.24 -15.14 10.32
C GLY A 10 6.25 -14.02 9.28
N ILE A 11 6.05 -12.77 9.72
CA ILE A 11 6.08 -11.59 8.86
C ILE A 11 7.52 -11.12 8.69
N GLN A 12 7.98 -10.99 7.45
CA GLN A 12 9.24 -10.34 7.10
C GLN A 12 8.96 -9.01 6.41
N VAL A 13 9.68 -7.98 6.80
CA VAL A 13 9.61 -6.65 6.17
C VAL A 13 10.83 -6.50 5.27
N VAL A 14 10.61 -6.27 3.98
CA VAL A 14 11.67 -6.08 2.99
C VAL A 14 11.58 -4.66 2.45
N TYR A 15 12.68 -3.94 2.54
CA TYR A 15 12.80 -2.56 2.06
C TYR A 15 14.25 -2.25 1.70
N SER A 16 14.47 -1.12 1.03
CA SER A 16 15.79 -0.67 0.60
C SER A 16 16.34 0.36 1.58
N ASP A 17 17.33 -0.01 2.41
CA ASP A 17 17.97 0.93 3.34
C ASP A 17 18.69 2.08 2.61
N SER A 18 19.32 1.79 1.47
CA SER A 18 20.11 2.78 0.71
C SER A 18 19.24 3.77 -0.06
N ASN A 19 18.07 3.32 -0.53
CA ASN A 19 17.13 4.15 -1.29
C ASN A 19 15.69 3.78 -0.89
N PRO A 20 15.17 4.26 0.25
CA PRO A 20 13.89 3.81 0.81
C PRO A 20 12.68 4.20 -0.04
N LEU A 21 12.79 5.24 -0.87
CA LEU A 21 11.70 5.73 -1.72
C LEU A 21 11.72 5.17 -3.15
N SER A 22 12.72 4.37 -3.52
CA SER A 22 12.87 3.89 -4.90
C SER A 22 12.35 2.47 -5.14
N LYS A 23 12.11 1.70 -4.08
CA LYS A 23 11.62 0.32 -4.15
C LYS A 23 10.41 0.13 -3.26
N ASP A 24 9.43 -0.61 -3.75
CA ASP A 24 8.23 -0.98 -3.00
C ASP A 24 8.61 -1.59 -1.63
N LEU A 25 7.84 -1.24 -0.60
CA LEU A 25 7.92 -1.86 0.72
C LEU A 25 7.17 -3.19 0.66
N GLU A 26 7.82 -4.30 0.97
CA GLU A 26 7.19 -5.62 0.92
C GLU A 26 6.98 -6.20 2.32
N LEU A 27 5.76 -6.66 2.60
CA LEU A 27 5.46 -7.51 3.75
C LEU A 27 5.28 -8.94 3.25
N ASN A 28 6.22 -9.80 3.59
CA ASN A 28 6.21 -11.21 3.21
C ASN A 28 5.64 -12.05 4.36
N LEU A 29 4.44 -12.60 4.17
CA LEU A 29 3.74 -13.47 5.11
C LEU A 29 4.20 -14.91 4.87
N THR A 30 5.38 -15.24 5.38
CA THR A 30 6.11 -16.47 5.00
C THR A 30 5.36 -17.76 5.29
N GLN A 31 4.50 -17.76 6.30
CA GLN A 31 3.69 -18.91 6.72
C GLN A 31 2.36 -19.03 5.98
N ASP A 32 1.96 -17.98 5.27
CA ASP A 32 0.68 -17.90 4.56
C ASP A 32 0.85 -17.98 3.03
N GLY A 33 2.07 -17.81 2.52
CA GLY A 33 2.33 -17.85 1.09
C GLY A 33 1.92 -16.57 0.35
N ILE A 34 1.77 -15.47 1.08
CA ILE A 34 1.26 -14.19 0.58
C ILE A 34 2.33 -13.12 0.76
N ARG A 35 2.51 -12.26 -0.24
CA ARG A 35 3.34 -11.06 -0.16
C ARG A 35 2.53 -9.83 -0.52
N LEU A 36 2.64 -8.79 0.31
CA LEU A 36 1.96 -7.51 0.11
C LEU A 36 3.01 -6.47 -0.30
N LYS A 37 2.84 -5.85 -1.46
CA LYS A 37 3.72 -4.80 -1.97
C LYS A 37 3.06 -3.44 -1.83
N PHE A 38 3.72 -2.54 -1.14
CA PHE A 38 3.26 -1.18 -0.89
C PHE A 38 4.10 -0.19 -1.70
N ASP A 39 3.42 0.78 -2.29
CA ASP A 39 4.05 1.89 -2.99
C ASP A 39 4.99 2.66 -2.02
N PRO A 40 6.25 2.95 -2.41
CA PRO A 40 7.24 3.49 -1.49
C PRO A 40 6.94 4.90 -0.99
N ILE A 41 6.17 5.68 -1.76
CA ILE A 41 5.89 7.08 -1.47
C ILE A 41 4.57 7.19 -0.69
N THR A 42 3.51 6.63 -1.23
CA THR A 42 2.16 6.75 -0.67
C THR A 42 1.87 5.69 0.39
N GLN A 43 2.72 4.67 0.52
CA GLN A 43 2.57 3.53 1.44
C GLN A 43 1.22 2.82 1.30
N ARG A 44 0.64 2.87 0.09
CA ARG A 44 -0.61 2.19 -0.24
C ARG A 44 -0.32 0.83 -0.82
N LEU A 45 -1.16 -0.14 -0.48
CA LEU A 45 -1.10 -1.49 -1.06
C LEU A 45 -1.31 -1.40 -2.58
N LYS A 46 -0.33 -1.89 -3.32
CA LYS A 46 -0.26 -1.86 -4.79
C LYS A 46 -0.52 -3.24 -5.38
N ILE A 47 0.14 -4.27 -4.86
CA ILE A 47 0.03 -5.66 -5.34
C ILE A 47 -0.08 -6.62 -4.15
N ILE A 48 -0.94 -7.62 -4.28
CA ILE A 48 -0.97 -8.82 -3.43
C ILE A 48 -0.48 -9.98 -4.29
N GLU A 49 0.61 -10.61 -3.90
CA GLU A 49 1.14 -11.80 -4.55
C GLU A 49 0.81 -13.02 -3.70
N ILE A 50 0.31 -14.07 -4.32
CA ILE A 50 0.09 -15.38 -3.72
C ILE A 50 1.07 -16.32 -4.41
N TYR A 51 2.20 -16.55 -3.76
CA TYR A 51 3.35 -17.28 -4.32
C TYR A 51 3.42 -18.73 -3.83
N ASN A 52 2.70 -19.08 -2.76
CA ASN A 52 2.55 -20.47 -2.33
C ASN A 52 1.06 -20.84 -2.25
N LEU A 53 0.53 -21.23 -3.40
CA LEU A 53 -0.88 -21.58 -3.58
C LEU A 53 -1.32 -22.79 -2.74
N LYS A 54 -0.40 -23.63 -2.27
CA LYS A 54 -0.72 -24.76 -1.38
C LYS A 54 -1.22 -24.34 0.01
N LEU A 55 -0.98 -23.08 0.39
CA LEU A 55 -1.35 -22.56 1.71
C LEU A 55 -2.65 -21.76 1.69
N VAL A 56 -3.24 -21.53 0.51
CA VAL A 56 -4.32 -20.56 0.36
C VAL A 56 -5.47 -21.14 -0.45
N ARG A 57 -6.67 -21.21 0.13
CA ARG A 57 -7.88 -21.57 -0.63
C ARG A 57 -8.49 -20.34 -1.30
N LEU A 58 -8.59 -20.36 -2.62
CA LEU A 58 -9.08 -19.23 -3.43
C LEU A 58 -10.38 -19.57 -4.16
N LYS A 59 -11.24 -18.56 -4.26
CA LYS A 59 -12.55 -18.65 -4.92
C LYS A 59 -12.91 -17.34 -5.59
N TYR A 60 -13.54 -17.42 -6.75
CA TYR A 60 -14.02 -16.30 -7.53
C TYR A 60 -15.49 -16.54 -7.90
N CYS A 61 -16.36 -15.56 -7.61
CA CYS A 61 -17.82 -15.70 -7.79
C CYS A 61 -18.42 -16.99 -7.21
N GLY A 62 -17.86 -17.49 -6.10
CA GLY A 62 -18.28 -18.73 -5.43
C GLY A 62 -17.61 -20.01 -5.97
N LEU A 63 -16.98 -19.96 -7.15
CA LEU A 63 -16.24 -21.07 -7.73
C LEU A 63 -14.84 -21.17 -7.12
N ILE A 64 -14.47 -22.35 -6.65
CA ILE A 64 -13.12 -22.61 -6.12
C ILE A 64 -12.21 -22.88 -7.30
N PHE A 65 -11.08 -22.18 -7.37
CA PHE A 65 -10.07 -22.40 -8.41
C PHE A 65 -8.71 -22.82 -7.84
N ASN A 66 -8.53 -22.72 -6.52
CA ASN A 66 -7.34 -23.22 -5.83
C ASN A 66 -7.71 -23.70 -4.43
N SER A 67 -7.34 -24.93 -4.09
CA SER A 67 -7.48 -25.56 -2.77
C SER A 67 -6.62 -26.83 -2.71
N ASP A 68 -6.68 -27.57 -1.61
CA ASP A 68 -5.96 -28.85 -1.49
C ASP A 68 -6.38 -29.87 -2.55
N ASP A 69 -7.65 -29.83 -2.98
CA ASP A 69 -8.24 -30.76 -3.95
C ASP A 69 -8.40 -30.17 -5.37
N VAL A 70 -8.20 -28.85 -5.53
CA VAL A 70 -8.45 -28.14 -6.79
C VAL A 70 -7.21 -27.34 -7.13
N PHE A 71 -6.57 -27.66 -8.25
CA PHE A 71 -5.36 -26.99 -8.70
C PHE A 71 -5.67 -25.87 -9.70
N PRO A 72 -4.91 -24.77 -9.69
CA PRO A 72 -5.14 -23.62 -10.55
C PRO A 72 -4.51 -23.87 -11.93
N SER A 73 -5.02 -24.86 -12.65
CA SER A 73 -4.67 -25.10 -14.05
C SER A 73 -5.25 -24.01 -14.96
N MET A 74 -4.74 -23.91 -16.19
CA MET A 74 -5.28 -22.99 -17.19
C MET A 74 -6.78 -23.21 -17.42
N GLU A 75 -7.19 -24.47 -17.62
CA GLU A 75 -8.60 -24.84 -17.80
C GLU A 75 -9.47 -24.45 -16.59
N GLN A 76 -8.96 -24.67 -15.36
CA GLN A 76 -9.69 -24.31 -14.15
C GLN A 76 -9.87 -22.79 -14.02
N ILE A 77 -8.84 -22.03 -14.41
CA ILE A 77 -8.87 -20.57 -14.41
C ILE A 77 -9.85 -20.06 -15.47
N GLU A 78 -9.81 -20.58 -16.69
CA GLU A 78 -10.76 -20.22 -17.76
C GLU A 78 -12.20 -20.58 -17.38
N HIS A 79 -12.43 -21.74 -16.77
CA HIS A 79 -13.75 -22.12 -16.26
C HIS A 79 -14.25 -21.17 -15.16
N SER A 80 -13.35 -20.70 -14.30
CA SER A 80 -13.70 -19.86 -13.15
C SER A 80 -13.89 -18.38 -13.52
N PHE A 81 -13.00 -17.83 -14.34
CA PHE A 81 -12.95 -16.40 -14.69
C PHE A 81 -13.58 -16.09 -16.06
N GLY A 82 -13.85 -17.11 -16.88
CA GLY A 82 -14.33 -16.99 -18.24
C GLY A 82 -13.19 -16.90 -19.26
N ALA A 83 -13.58 -16.80 -20.53
CA ALA A 83 -12.64 -16.65 -21.63
C ALA A 83 -11.80 -15.38 -21.49
N THR A 84 -10.51 -15.50 -21.77
CA THR A 84 -9.50 -14.44 -21.71
C THR A 84 -8.90 -14.24 -23.10
N LEU A 85 -8.21 -13.12 -23.30
CA LEU A 85 -7.28 -13.00 -24.43
C LEU A 85 -6.17 -14.07 -24.30
N PRO A 86 -5.47 -14.43 -25.39
CA PRO A 86 -4.32 -15.29 -25.30
C PRO A 86 -3.31 -14.73 -24.28
N GLY A 87 -2.79 -15.59 -23.40
CA GLY A 87 -1.75 -15.19 -22.47
C GLY A 87 -0.49 -14.72 -23.19
N LEU A 88 0.28 -13.89 -22.49
CA LEU A 88 1.52 -13.32 -23.02
C LEU A 88 2.72 -14.08 -22.46
N TYR A 89 3.69 -14.34 -23.34
CA TYR A 89 4.99 -14.88 -22.93
C TYR A 89 5.91 -13.76 -22.48
N SER A 90 6.48 -13.90 -21.28
CA SER A 90 7.51 -13.03 -20.72
C SER A 90 8.87 -13.73 -20.79
N PRO A 91 9.77 -13.32 -21.71
CA PRO A 91 11.08 -13.96 -21.87
C PRO A 91 12.06 -13.67 -20.73
N SER A 92 11.83 -12.62 -19.93
CA SER A 92 12.67 -12.29 -18.78
C SER A 92 12.44 -13.24 -17.61
N THR A 93 11.22 -13.75 -17.46
CA THR A 93 10.84 -14.61 -16.34
C THR A 93 10.57 -16.05 -16.77
N ASP A 94 10.59 -16.35 -18.07
CA ASP A 94 10.19 -17.63 -18.66
C ASP A 94 8.77 -18.05 -18.27
N ASP A 95 7.87 -17.06 -18.23
CA ASP A 95 6.49 -17.24 -17.79
C ASP A 95 5.49 -17.03 -18.91
N TYR A 96 4.44 -17.84 -18.89
CA TYR A 96 3.21 -17.60 -19.62
C TYR A 96 2.19 -16.98 -18.67
N ILE A 97 1.70 -15.79 -19.01
CA ILE A 97 0.89 -14.97 -18.11
C ILE A 97 -0.51 -14.78 -18.68
N LEU A 98 -1.53 -15.19 -17.93
CA LEU A 98 -2.93 -14.85 -18.21
C LEU A 98 -3.31 -13.57 -17.47
N TYR A 99 -3.94 -12.63 -18.18
CA TYR A 99 -4.37 -11.35 -17.63
C TYR A 99 -5.89 -11.28 -17.55
N PHE A 100 -6.38 -10.99 -16.36
CA PHE A 100 -7.75 -10.56 -16.12
C PHE A 100 -7.73 -9.19 -15.46
N ARG A 101 -8.87 -8.51 -15.46
CA ARG A 101 -8.97 -7.21 -14.78
C ARG A 101 -8.77 -7.41 -13.27
N GLY A 102 -7.64 -6.90 -12.77
CA GLY A 102 -7.26 -6.91 -11.36
C GLY A 102 -6.64 -8.22 -10.86
N VAL A 103 -6.40 -9.20 -11.73
CA VAL A 103 -5.67 -10.43 -11.36
C VAL A 103 -4.91 -11.01 -12.53
N SER A 104 -3.70 -11.51 -12.28
CA SER A 104 -2.90 -12.26 -13.26
C SER A 104 -2.46 -13.61 -12.71
N PHE A 105 -2.29 -14.58 -13.62
CA PHE A 105 -1.87 -15.94 -13.31
C PHE A 105 -0.60 -16.28 -14.10
N TYR A 106 0.40 -16.81 -13.40
CA TYR A 106 1.73 -17.09 -13.94
C TYR A 106 1.96 -18.60 -14.02
N PHE A 107 2.28 -19.08 -15.21
CA PHE A 107 2.57 -20.48 -15.49
C PHE A 107 4.01 -20.63 -16.01
N PRO A 108 4.78 -21.62 -15.54
CA PRO A 108 6.15 -21.80 -15.98
C PRO A 108 6.17 -22.42 -17.38
N VAL A 109 6.83 -21.77 -18.34
CA VAL A 109 6.81 -22.19 -19.75
C VAL A 109 7.48 -23.53 -19.97
N SER A 110 8.56 -23.82 -19.24
CA SER A 110 9.23 -25.14 -19.25
C SER A 110 8.28 -26.32 -19.02
N LYS A 111 7.19 -26.13 -18.26
CA LYS A 111 6.17 -27.18 -18.05
C LYS A 111 5.07 -27.16 -19.10
N CYS A 112 4.75 -25.99 -19.66
CA CYS A 112 3.76 -25.85 -20.74
C CYS A 112 4.28 -26.40 -22.08
N GLN A 113 5.56 -26.23 -22.39
CA GLN A 113 6.20 -26.76 -23.61
C GLN A 113 6.26 -28.29 -23.63
N ALA A 114 6.53 -28.92 -22.48
CA ALA A 114 6.51 -30.38 -22.36
C ALA A 114 5.13 -30.94 -22.78
N ASP A 115 4.03 -30.37 -22.29
CA ASP A 115 2.69 -30.80 -22.69
C ASP A 115 2.39 -30.54 -24.17
N TRP A 116 2.85 -29.40 -24.73
CA TRP A 116 2.69 -29.10 -26.15
C TRP A 116 3.42 -30.10 -27.05
N ASP A 117 4.67 -30.42 -26.75
CA ASP A 117 5.47 -31.38 -27.53
C ASP A 117 4.95 -32.81 -27.37
N HIS A 118 4.44 -33.19 -26.18
CA HIS A 118 3.83 -34.49 -25.94
C HIS A 118 2.47 -34.65 -26.65
N SER A 119 1.65 -33.60 -26.70
CA SER A 119 0.36 -33.59 -27.42
C SER A 119 0.53 -33.86 -28.92
N ARG A 120 1.66 -33.43 -29.49
CA ARG A 120 2.01 -33.63 -30.91
C ARG A 120 2.60 -35.01 -31.20
N SER A 121 3.08 -35.70 -30.17
CA SER A 121 3.67 -37.06 -30.24
C SER A 121 2.64 -38.18 -30.05
N GLY A 122 1.35 -37.88 -29.86
CA GLY A 122 0.29 -38.89 -29.75
C GLY A 122 0.31 -39.75 -28.48
N ASN A 123 1.18 -39.43 -27.52
CA ASN A 123 1.24 -40.11 -26.23
C ASN A 123 0.48 -39.29 -25.18
N VAL A 124 -0.43 -39.92 -24.46
CA VAL A 124 -1.20 -39.33 -23.35
C VAL A 124 -0.23 -38.75 -22.30
N PRO A 125 -0.38 -37.49 -21.86
CA PRO A 125 0.56 -36.91 -20.91
C PRO A 125 0.43 -37.60 -19.55
N THR A 126 1.52 -38.18 -19.06
CA THR A 126 1.70 -38.61 -17.65
C THR A 126 2.07 -37.45 -16.74
N THR A 127 2.18 -36.23 -17.28
CA THR A 127 2.48 -35.00 -16.56
C THR A 127 1.18 -34.30 -16.15
N SER A 128 1.07 -33.93 -14.87
CA SER A 128 -0.03 -33.09 -14.39
C SER A 128 -0.04 -31.76 -15.16
N PRO A 129 -1.21 -31.23 -15.55
CA PRO A 129 -1.29 -29.99 -16.32
C PRO A 129 -0.56 -28.84 -15.59
N PRO A 130 0.07 -27.90 -16.32
CA PRO A 130 0.78 -26.78 -15.72
C PRO A 130 -0.18 -25.97 -14.87
N CYS A 131 0.16 -25.86 -13.58
CA CYS A 131 -0.58 -25.06 -12.62
C CYS A 131 0.07 -23.70 -12.47
N ALA A 132 -0.74 -22.67 -12.24
CA ALA A 132 -0.22 -21.37 -11.87
C ALA A 132 0.61 -21.52 -10.58
N TYR A 133 1.78 -20.89 -10.54
CA TYR A 133 2.63 -20.90 -9.34
C TYR A 133 2.59 -19.56 -8.60
N LEU A 134 2.18 -18.50 -9.30
CA LEU A 134 2.01 -17.16 -8.76
C LEU A 134 0.69 -16.58 -9.26
N VAL A 135 -0.06 -16.00 -8.33
CA VAL A 135 -1.24 -15.17 -8.61
C VAL A 135 -0.98 -13.79 -8.07
N THR A 136 -1.16 -12.77 -8.90
CA THR A 136 -1.03 -11.38 -8.49
C THR A 136 -2.38 -10.70 -8.56
N ILE A 137 -2.74 -9.97 -7.51
CA ILE A 137 -3.98 -9.20 -7.42
C ILE A 137 -3.57 -7.74 -7.31
N TYR A 138 -4.16 -6.90 -8.15
CA TYR A 138 -3.83 -5.49 -8.25
C TYR A 138 -5.05 -4.72 -8.72
N ARG A 139 -4.94 -3.39 -8.71
CA ARG A 139 -5.94 -2.53 -9.32
C ARG A 139 -5.57 -2.25 -10.77
N GLY A 140 -6.55 -2.25 -11.66
CA GLY A 140 -6.35 -1.95 -13.09
C GLY A 140 -6.33 -3.21 -13.97
N THR A 141 -5.67 -3.11 -15.12
CA THR A 141 -5.58 -4.19 -16.12
C THR A 141 -4.24 -4.93 -16.10
N THR A 142 -3.19 -4.30 -15.57
CA THR A 142 -1.86 -4.89 -15.44
C THR A 142 -1.18 -4.42 -14.14
N GLU A 143 -0.16 -5.17 -13.69
CA GLU A 143 0.63 -4.86 -12.49
C GLU A 143 1.38 -3.54 -12.57
N SER A 144 1.74 -3.13 -13.80
CA SER A 144 2.43 -1.86 -14.06
C SER A 144 1.48 -0.66 -14.01
N SER A 145 0.18 -0.88 -13.80
CA SER A 145 -0.76 0.24 -13.76
C SER A 145 -0.46 1.12 -12.54
N LEU A 146 -0.39 2.43 -12.79
CA LEU A 146 -0.17 3.45 -11.76
C LEU A 146 -1.41 3.64 -10.85
N GLU A 147 -2.47 2.89 -11.09
CA GLU A 147 -3.73 3.03 -10.36
C GLU A 147 -3.64 2.36 -8.99
N LEU A 148 -3.33 3.15 -7.97
CA LEU A 148 -3.44 2.71 -6.58
C LEU A 148 -4.90 2.72 -6.14
N SER A 149 -5.27 1.75 -5.28
CA SER A 149 -6.61 1.70 -4.71
C SER A 149 -6.94 3.01 -3.98
N PRO A 150 -8.15 3.56 -4.18
CA PRO A 150 -8.58 4.76 -3.46
C PRO A 150 -8.69 4.42 -1.98
N MET A 151 -8.36 5.40 -1.13
CA MET A 151 -8.53 5.21 0.30
C MET A 151 -10.03 5.06 0.63
N PRO A 152 -10.42 4.04 1.41
CA PRO A 152 -11.82 3.74 1.70
C PRO A 152 -12.44 4.80 2.64
N LEU A 153 -13.26 5.70 2.09
CA LEU A 153 -13.89 6.83 2.81
C LEU A 153 -14.61 6.44 4.11
N LYS A 154 -15.23 5.24 4.15
CA LYS A 154 -16.02 4.76 5.30
C LYS A 154 -15.21 4.45 6.56
N GLN A 155 -13.90 4.27 6.45
CA GLN A 155 -13.05 3.82 7.56
C GLN A 155 -12.48 4.96 8.38
N TYR A 156 -12.82 6.20 8.03
CA TYR A 156 -12.06 7.37 8.43
C TYR A 156 -12.84 8.34 9.32
N GLY A 157 -14.07 8.01 9.72
CA GLY A 157 -14.77 8.66 10.84
C GLY A 157 -14.91 10.17 10.72
N ARG A 158 -15.11 10.72 9.52
CA ARG A 158 -15.15 12.16 9.21
C ARG A 158 -13.86 12.95 9.47
N GLU A 159 -12.73 12.27 9.67
CA GLU A 159 -11.42 12.93 9.79
C GLU A 159 -10.97 13.51 8.43
N VAL A 160 -9.98 14.41 8.48
CA VAL A 160 -9.35 15.00 7.30
C VAL A 160 -8.05 14.26 7.00
N TYR A 161 -7.83 13.95 5.73
CA TYR A 161 -6.65 13.21 5.25
C TYR A 161 -5.93 13.98 4.17
N LEU A 162 -4.62 13.75 4.09
CA LEU A 162 -3.78 14.29 3.03
C LEU A 162 -3.80 13.34 1.82
N GLU A 163 -4.25 13.83 0.67
CA GLU A 163 -4.10 13.14 -0.62
C GLU A 163 -2.75 13.44 -1.26
N GLY A 164 -2.24 14.65 -1.06
CA GLY A 164 -0.91 15.03 -1.54
C GLY A 164 -0.52 16.42 -1.08
N ALA A 165 0.78 16.68 -1.07
CA ALA A 165 1.35 17.98 -0.74
C ALA A 165 2.25 18.45 -1.88
N SER A 166 2.22 19.75 -2.16
CA SER A 166 3.11 20.41 -3.10
C SER A 166 3.80 21.58 -2.41
N PHE A 167 5.12 21.61 -2.51
CA PHE A 167 5.93 22.71 -2.00
C PHE A 167 6.17 23.72 -3.12
N LEU A 168 5.85 24.99 -2.86
CA LEU A 168 6.01 26.09 -3.79
C LEU A 168 7.31 26.85 -3.46
N GLN A 169 7.92 27.47 -4.47
CA GLN A 169 9.20 28.19 -4.33
C GLN A 169 9.16 29.35 -3.31
N ASN A 170 7.98 29.87 -3.00
CA ASN A 170 7.75 30.94 -2.03
C ASN A 170 7.64 30.45 -0.57
N HIS A 171 8.17 29.27 -0.25
CA HIS A 171 8.08 28.65 1.08
C HIS A 171 6.64 28.35 1.54
N SER A 172 5.71 28.21 0.60
CA SER A 172 4.34 27.77 0.86
C SER A 172 4.18 26.27 0.63
N LEU A 173 3.52 25.60 1.56
CA LEU A 173 3.08 24.21 1.44
C LEU A 173 1.59 24.17 1.11
N THR A 174 1.27 23.65 -0.07
CA THR A 174 -0.12 23.44 -0.50
C THR A 174 -0.51 21.99 -0.29
N LEU A 175 -1.53 21.78 0.53
CA LEU A 175 -2.08 20.49 0.92
C LEU A 175 -3.39 20.25 0.17
N HIS A 176 -3.46 19.12 -0.50
CA HIS A 176 -4.67 18.57 -1.09
C HIS A 176 -5.27 17.62 -0.05
N LEU A 177 -6.30 18.08 0.63
CA LEU A 177 -6.97 17.38 1.69
C LEU A 177 -8.26 16.75 1.17
N TYR A 178 -8.72 15.69 1.80
CA TYR A 178 -10.05 15.18 1.58
C TYR A 178 -10.71 14.76 2.88
N THR A 179 -12.04 14.84 2.91
CA THR A 179 -12.86 14.42 4.03
C THR A 179 -14.15 13.77 3.54
N GLU A 180 -14.86 13.12 4.44
CA GLU A 180 -16.16 12.52 4.21
C GLU A 180 -17.25 13.59 4.26
N GLY A 181 -17.74 13.99 3.09
CA GLY A 181 -18.90 14.87 2.95
C GLY A 181 -20.21 14.10 3.12
N ILE A 182 -21.22 14.77 3.69
CA ILE A 182 -22.57 14.22 3.84
C ILE A 182 -23.30 14.36 2.50
N SER A 183 -23.69 13.25 1.88
CA SER A 183 -24.59 13.26 0.72
C SER A 183 -26.04 13.00 1.13
N ARG A 184 -26.99 13.46 0.31
CA ARG A 184 -28.44 13.28 0.54
C ARG A 184 -28.87 11.80 0.58
N TRP A 185 -28.01 10.87 0.17
CA TRP A 185 -28.34 9.46 -0.02
C TRP A 185 -27.62 8.52 0.97
N SER A 186 -27.05 9.05 2.07
CA SER A 186 -26.30 8.27 3.07
C SER A 186 -25.05 7.56 2.53
N GLU A 187 -24.64 7.85 1.30
CA GLU A 187 -23.33 7.44 0.78
C GLU A 187 -22.28 8.50 1.10
N PRO A 188 -21.12 8.11 1.66
CA PRO A 188 -20.01 9.03 1.88
C PRO A 188 -19.53 9.57 0.54
N LYS A 189 -19.56 10.90 0.38
CA LYS A 189 -18.98 11.55 -0.80
C LYS A 189 -17.60 12.10 -0.43
N LYS A 190 -16.60 11.84 -1.27
CA LYS A 190 -15.28 12.48 -1.10
C LYS A 190 -15.44 13.99 -1.35
N GLU A 191 -15.12 14.79 -0.35
CA GLU A 191 -15.02 16.24 -0.48
C GLU A 191 -13.55 16.64 -0.45
N SER A 192 -13.07 17.26 -1.53
CA SER A 192 -11.69 17.70 -1.66
C SER A 192 -11.54 19.15 -1.23
N ILE A 193 -10.58 19.42 -0.34
CA ILE A 193 -10.30 20.74 0.21
C ILE A 193 -8.84 21.06 -0.09
N LYS A 194 -8.57 22.24 -0.64
CA LYS A 194 -7.20 22.72 -0.85
C LYS A 194 -6.86 23.74 0.22
N ARG A 195 -5.77 23.53 0.96
CA ARG A 195 -5.25 24.45 1.98
C ARG A 195 -3.81 24.80 1.68
N THR A 196 -3.42 26.04 1.94
CA THR A 196 -2.04 26.48 1.78
C THR A 196 -1.59 27.08 3.12
N ILE A 197 -0.45 26.62 3.61
CA ILE A 197 0.23 27.15 4.80
C ILE A 197 1.61 27.65 4.39
N ASN A 198 2.16 28.61 5.12
CA ASN A 198 3.49 29.16 4.85
C ASN A 198 4.43 28.87 6.00
N LEU A 199 5.71 28.69 5.69
CA LEU A 199 6.76 28.72 6.71
C LEU A 199 6.78 30.10 7.39
N GLY A 200 6.62 30.10 8.71
CA GLY A 200 6.51 31.32 9.52
C GLY A 200 5.08 31.67 9.96
N ASP A 201 4.07 30.95 9.48
CA ASP A 201 2.70 31.11 9.99
C ASP A 201 2.61 30.77 11.48
N LYS A 202 1.83 31.57 12.22
CA LYS A 202 1.58 31.35 13.64
C LYS A 202 0.72 30.09 13.86
N ALA A 203 0.85 29.48 15.04
CA ALA A 203 0.09 28.30 15.41
C ALA A 203 -1.44 28.46 15.25
N GLN A 204 -1.98 29.66 15.54
CA GLN A 204 -3.41 29.96 15.34
C GLN A 204 -3.83 29.89 13.86
N VAL A 205 -2.98 30.37 12.94
CA VAL A 205 -3.24 30.32 11.49
C VAL A 205 -3.23 28.87 11.02
N ILE A 206 -2.23 28.09 11.44
CA ILE A 206 -2.13 26.67 11.12
C ILE A 206 -3.35 25.90 11.63
N ALA A 207 -3.75 26.10 12.89
CA ALA A 207 -4.93 25.45 13.46
C ALA A 207 -6.25 25.88 12.78
N THR A 208 -6.34 27.12 12.30
CA THR A 208 -7.50 27.59 11.52
C THR A 208 -7.56 26.93 10.15
N MET A 209 -6.41 26.68 9.52
CA MET A 209 -6.33 26.12 8.18
C MET A 209 -6.48 24.59 8.15
N LEU A 210 -5.92 23.90 9.15
CA LEU A 210 -5.86 22.43 9.20
C LEU A 210 -6.81 21.81 10.24
N GLY A 211 -7.36 22.60 11.16
CA GLY A 211 -8.10 22.11 12.31
C GLY A 211 -7.21 21.94 13.55
N ALA A 212 -7.78 21.39 14.62
CA ALA A 212 -7.02 21.14 15.83
C ALA A 212 -5.99 20.01 15.61
N PRO A 213 -4.76 20.13 16.13
CA PRO A 213 -3.79 19.04 16.07
C PRO A 213 -4.24 17.85 16.89
N ASN A 214 -3.88 16.63 16.48
CA ASN A 214 -4.18 15.42 17.24
C ASN A 214 -3.42 15.41 18.57
N ARG A 215 -2.17 15.88 18.56
CA ARG A 215 -1.32 16.00 19.75
C ARG A 215 -0.42 17.23 19.65
N ILE A 216 -0.09 17.79 20.81
CA ILE A 216 0.90 18.85 20.95
C ILE A 216 2.04 18.28 21.79
N PHE A 217 3.24 18.42 21.28
CA PHE A 217 4.44 17.96 21.95
C PHE A 217 5.36 19.14 22.20
N PHE A 218 5.88 19.23 23.42
CA PHE A 218 6.88 20.21 23.77
C PHE A 218 8.24 19.55 23.67
N LYS A 219 9.22 20.27 23.15
CA LYS A 219 10.60 19.81 23.12
C LYS A 219 11.08 19.71 24.57
N SER A 220 10.98 18.52 25.16
CA SER A 220 11.52 18.24 26.49
C SER A 220 13.03 18.42 26.44
N GLU A 221 13.60 18.98 27.51
CA GLU A 221 15.04 19.27 27.59
C GLU A 221 15.88 18.07 27.16
N ASP A 222 16.81 18.35 26.24
CA ASP A 222 17.78 17.39 25.73
C ASP A 222 18.52 16.72 26.90
N LYS A 223 18.32 15.40 27.06
CA LYS A 223 18.86 14.61 28.19
C LYS A 223 20.38 14.53 28.20
N MET A 224 21.06 15.09 27.19
CA MET A 224 22.52 15.26 27.11
C MET A 224 23.02 16.64 27.61
N ARG A 225 22.13 17.58 27.98
CA ARG A 225 22.49 18.98 28.34
C ARG A 225 23.16 19.19 29.69
N ILE A 226 23.25 18.18 30.53
CA ILE A 226 24.00 18.26 31.79
C ILE A 226 25.50 18.51 31.57
N HIS A 227 26.00 18.24 30.36
CA HIS A 227 27.38 18.49 29.95
C HIS A 227 27.59 19.86 29.26
N SER A 228 26.54 20.67 29.08
CA SER A 228 26.66 21.99 28.44
C SER A 228 27.26 23.04 29.39
N PRO A 229 28.19 23.92 28.93
CA PRO A 229 28.76 24.99 29.74
C PRO A 229 27.68 25.93 30.30
N CYS A 230 27.88 26.40 31.53
CA CYS A 230 26.89 27.11 32.34
C CYS A 230 26.28 28.38 31.70
N LEU A 231 26.98 29.00 30.73
CA LEU A 231 26.51 30.20 30.02
C LEU A 231 25.33 29.93 29.07
N ASP A 232 25.20 28.71 28.52
CA ASP A 232 24.08 28.31 27.66
C ASP A 232 22.83 27.88 28.45
N ARG A 233 22.95 27.68 29.76
CA ARG A 233 21.80 27.29 30.60
C ARG A 233 20.83 28.45 30.81
N HIS A 234 21.31 29.69 30.90
CA HIS A 234 20.47 30.85 31.18
C HIS A 234 19.69 31.38 29.96
N THR A 235 20.22 31.23 28.74
CA THR A 235 19.51 31.60 27.49
C THR A 235 18.49 30.53 27.06
N ALA A 236 18.60 29.31 27.59
CA ALA A 236 17.77 28.16 27.24
C ALA A 236 16.43 28.07 28.02
N PHE A 237 16.30 28.73 29.18
CA PHE A 237 15.05 28.77 29.97
C PHE A 237 13.84 29.40 29.23
N ARG A 238 14.07 30.04 28.07
CA ARG A 238 13.02 30.70 27.27
C ARG A 238 12.64 29.96 25.97
N ARG A 239 13.18 28.77 25.71
CA ARG A 239 12.90 28.03 24.46
C ARG A 239 12.01 26.82 24.75
N SER A 240 10.70 27.04 24.82
CA SER A 240 9.71 25.97 24.85
C SER A 240 9.19 25.72 23.44
N ASP A 241 10.07 25.37 22.51
CA ASP A 241 9.65 24.97 21.16
C ASP A 241 8.65 23.82 21.28
N TYR A 242 7.61 23.86 20.46
CA TYR A 242 6.56 22.86 20.47
C TYR A 242 6.15 22.55 19.04
N PHE A 243 5.59 21.36 18.84
CA PHE A 243 5.07 20.97 17.54
C PHE A 243 3.64 20.45 17.64
N PHE A 244 2.89 20.73 16.58
CA PHE A 244 1.58 20.20 16.31
C PHE A 244 1.73 18.93 15.47
N ASN A 245 1.21 17.82 15.98
CA ASN A 245 1.16 16.55 15.27
C ASN A 245 -0.22 16.36 14.66
N TYR A 246 -0.29 16.31 13.34
CA TYR A 246 -1.48 15.98 12.55
C TYR A 246 -1.30 14.56 12.00
N PHE A 247 -1.58 13.57 12.84
CA PHE A 247 -1.34 12.17 12.52
C PHE A 247 -2.12 11.70 11.29
N THR A 248 -3.39 12.11 11.14
CA THR A 248 -4.23 11.76 9.98
C THR A 248 -3.73 12.37 8.66
N LEU A 249 -2.94 13.44 8.76
CA LEU A 249 -2.30 14.10 7.62
C LEU A 249 -0.86 13.62 7.38
N GLY A 250 -0.29 12.84 8.30
CA GLY A 250 1.14 12.50 8.27
C GLY A 250 2.05 13.73 8.37
N LEU A 251 1.62 14.79 9.06
CA LEU A 251 2.29 16.09 9.09
C LEU A 251 2.63 16.53 10.52
N ASP A 252 3.86 16.99 10.72
CA ASP A 252 4.30 17.66 11.94
C ASP A 252 4.69 19.12 11.64
N VAL A 253 4.18 20.05 12.45
CA VAL A 253 4.48 21.49 12.32
C VAL A 253 5.18 21.98 13.58
N LEU A 254 6.46 22.34 13.46
CA LEU A 254 7.29 22.85 14.54
C LEU A 254 7.21 24.38 14.64
N PHE A 255 7.02 24.89 15.85
CA PHE A 255 6.99 26.32 16.17
C PHE A 255 8.17 26.70 17.07
N ASP A 256 8.87 27.77 16.71
CA ASP A 256 9.86 28.43 17.56
C ASP A 256 9.13 29.35 18.56
N ALA A 257 9.32 29.09 19.85
CA ALA A 257 8.68 29.85 20.93
C ALA A 257 9.16 31.31 21.02
N LYS A 258 10.19 31.71 20.26
CA LYS A 258 10.66 33.11 20.23
C LYS A 258 9.79 34.05 19.39
N ASN A 259 9.13 33.53 18.36
CA ASN A 259 8.43 34.32 17.34
C ASN A 259 6.95 33.95 17.18
N SER A 260 6.42 33.02 17.98
CA SER A 260 5.02 32.59 17.95
C SER A 260 4.04 33.70 18.35
#